data_AF-A0A972JMC7-F1
#
_entry.id   AF-A0A972JMC7-F1
#
_cell.length_a   1.000
_cell.length_b   1.000
_cell.length_c   1.000
_cell.angle_alpha   90.00
_cell.angle_beta   90.00
_cell.angle_gamma   90.00
#
_symmetry.space_group_name_H-M   'P 1'
#
loop_
_entity.id
_entity.type
_entity.pdbx_description
1 polymer ?
#
loop_
_entity_poly.entity_id
_entity_poly.type
_entity_poly.pdbx_seq_one_letter_code
_entity_poly.pdbx_strand_id
1 'polypeptide(L)'
;MSFQNKVEIYRSLMSDKGFSKNTYAPPLYRWLWKCGVKIKPPHASEFKVNLMVQATFFFSIFAVVLFFVSLFANDIGLNLPTGSQVATLYLENVLVSVLFGLAVSFNILQVKKKNKIPNWAEIND
;
A
#
# COMPACT_ATOMS: atom_id res chain seq x y z
N MET A 1 -6.42 25.66 0.70
CA MET A 1 -5.07 25.06 0.54
C MET A 1 -5.08 24.01 -0.56
N SER A 2 -4.08 23.99 -1.44
CA SER A 2 -3.95 22.94 -2.47
C SER A 2 -3.62 21.60 -1.81
N PHE A 3 -4.05 20.47 -2.39
CA PHE A 3 -3.70 19.13 -1.87
C PHE A 3 -2.19 18.96 -1.75
N GLN A 4 -1.41 19.51 -2.70
CA GLN A 4 0.05 19.42 -2.68
C GLN A 4 0.67 20.21 -1.52
N ASN A 5 0.19 21.43 -1.25
CA ASN A 5 0.67 22.23 -0.12
C ASN A 5 0.41 21.49 1.21
N LYS A 6 -0.77 20.85 1.35
CA LYS A 6 -1.10 20.07 2.55
C LYS A 6 -0.24 18.81 2.71
N VAL A 7 0.12 18.17 1.59
CA VAL A 7 1.10 17.06 1.59
C VAL A 7 2.48 17.56 2.01
N GLU A 8 2.88 18.75 1.59
CA GLU A 8 4.18 19.34 1.96
C GLU A 8 4.27 19.67 3.44
N ILE A 9 3.23 20.28 4.02
CA ILE A 9 3.14 20.52 5.48
C ILE A 9 3.15 19.21 6.27
N TYR A 10 2.47 18.18 5.76
CA TYR A 10 2.56 16.85 6.37
C TYR A 10 3.99 16.30 6.34
N ARG A 11 4.73 16.52 5.25
CA ARG A 11 6.12 16.06 5.13
C ARG A 11 7.06 16.79 6.07
N SER A 12 6.91 18.11 6.23
CA SER A 12 7.70 18.87 7.21
C SER A 12 7.41 18.39 8.64
N LEU A 13 6.13 18.27 9.02
CA LEU A 13 5.73 17.78 10.35
C LEU A 13 6.26 16.36 10.65
N MET A 14 6.31 15.48 9.65
CA MET A 14 6.88 14.15 9.81
C MET A 14 8.41 14.17 9.87
N SER A 15 9.06 15.06 9.12
CA SER A 15 10.51 15.28 9.20
C SER A 15 10.92 15.79 10.58
N ASP A 16 10.17 16.74 11.13
CA ASP A 16 10.42 17.33 12.46
C ASP A 16 10.25 16.28 13.58
N LYS A 17 9.33 15.32 13.40
CA LYS A 17 9.17 14.16 14.29
C LYS A 17 10.26 13.08 14.12
N GLY A 18 11.27 13.31 13.26
CA GLY A 18 12.39 12.39 13.05
C GLY A 18 12.09 11.20 12.14
N PHE A 19 10.98 11.21 11.39
CA PHE A 19 10.68 10.13 10.46
C PHE A 19 11.49 10.24 9.17
N SER A 20 12.00 9.10 8.70
CA SER A 20 12.62 9.03 7.38
C SER A 20 11.60 9.26 6.26
N LYS A 21 12.07 9.80 5.13
CA LYS A 21 11.27 10.01 3.90
C LYS A 21 10.57 8.73 3.42
N ASN A 22 11.17 7.57 3.65
CA ASN A 22 10.61 6.29 3.24
C ASN A 22 9.46 5.83 4.16
N THR A 23 9.45 6.31 5.41
CA THR A 23 8.43 5.95 6.40
C THR A 23 7.14 6.76 6.22
N TYR A 24 7.23 8.07 5.95
CA TYR A 24 6.05 8.93 5.78
C TYR A 24 5.54 9.03 4.34
N ALA A 25 6.42 8.76 3.36
CA ALA A 25 6.07 8.70 1.95
C ALA A 25 6.66 7.43 1.32
N PRO A 26 6.03 6.25 1.51
CA PRO A 26 6.46 5.03 0.88
C PRO A 26 6.53 5.19 -0.66
N PRO A 27 7.41 4.46 -1.36
CA PRO A 27 7.53 4.54 -2.82
C PRO A 27 6.19 4.43 -3.55
N LEU A 28 5.29 3.54 -3.09
CA LEU A 28 3.92 3.39 -3.59
C LEU A 28 3.14 4.71 -3.59
N TYR A 29 3.07 5.40 -2.45
CA TYR A 29 2.31 6.64 -2.32
C TYR A 29 2.91 7.76 -3.17
N ARG A 30 4.25 7.80 -3.30
CA ARG A 30 4.92 8.76 -4.20
C ARG A 30 4.53 8.51 -5.65
N TRP A 31 4.47 7.25 -6.07
CA TRP A 31 4.06 6.88 -7.42
C TRP A 31 2.59 7.24 -7.68
N LEU A 32 1.70 6.92 -6.75
CA LEU A 32 0.29 7.32 -6.83
C LEU A 32 0.11 8.83 -6.95
N TRP A 33 0.85 9.63 -6.18
CA TRP A 33 0.82 11.09 -6.29
C TRP A 33 1.36 11.60 -7.63
N LYS A 34 2.41 10.96 -8.19
CA LYS A 34 2.91 11.28 -9.54
C LYS A 34 1.87 10.98 -10.61
N CYS A 35 1.06 9.95 -10.44
CA CYS A 35 -0.07 9.62 -11.31
C CYS A 35 -1.30 10.55 -11.12
N GLY A 36 -1.20 11.58 -10.26
CA GLY A 36 -2.30 12.52 -10.01
C GLY A 36 -3.37 12.00 -9.05
N VAL A 37 -3.16 10.84 -8.42
CA VAL A 37 -4.11 10.25 -7.46
C VAL A 37 -4.06 11.06 -6.16
N LYS A 38 -5.18 11.70 -5.81
CA LYS A 38 -5.32 12.54 -4.60
C LYS A 38 -5.56 11.70 -3.34
N ILE A 39 -4.61 10.80 -3.04
CA ILE A 39 -4.71 9.91 -1.88
C ILE A 39 -4.00 10.46 -0.65
N LYS A 40 -4.67 10.44 0.49
CA LYS A 40 -4.11 10.92 1.78
C LYS A 40 -2.83 10.12 2.13
N PRO A 41 -1.82 10.73 2.75
CA PRO A 41 -0.63 10.02 3.23
C PRO A 41 -0.98 8.90 4.22
N PRO A 42 -0.20 7.81 4.27
CA PRO A 42 -0.57 6.61 5.04
C PRO A 42 -0.87 6.89 6.51
N HIS A 43 -0.05 7.67 7.21
CA HIS A 43 -0.28 7.94 8.65
C HIS A 43 -1.36 8.99 8.91
N ALA A 44 -1.66 9.85 7.93
CA ALA A 44 -2.73 10.85 8.03
C ALA A 44 -4.10 10.31 7.55
N SER A 45 -4.09 9.17 6.86
CA SER A 45 -5.28 8.51 6.33
C SER A 45 -5.99 7.64 7.37
N GLU A 46 -7.20 7.21 7.02
CA GLU A 46 -7.98 6.26 7.80
C GLU A 46 -7.50 4.83 7.56
N PHE A 47 -7.70 3.97 8.56
CA PHE A 47 -7.32 2.55 8.49
C PHE A 47 -7.93 1.84 7.28
N LYS A 48 -9.22 2.09 6.97
CA LYS A 48 -9.92 1.46 5.83
C LYS A 48 -9.28 1.83 4.49
N VAL A 49 -8.90 3.09 4.31
CA VAL A 49 -8.24 3.58 3.09
C VAL A 49 -6.87 2.92 2.95
N ASN A 50 -6.08 2.86 4.03
CA ASN A 50 -4.79 2.18 4.01
C ASN A 50 -4.94 0.70 3.68
N LEU A 51 -5.94 0.03 4.25
CA LEU A 51 -6.20 -1.38 3.98
C LEU A 51 -6.51 -1.62 2.51
N MET A 52 -7.40 -0.83 1.91
CA MET A 52 -7.72 -0.97 0.48
C MET A 52 -6.50 -0.74 -0.40
N VAL A 53 -5.73 0.33 -0.15
CA VAL A 53 -4.53 0.64 -0.94
C VAL A 53 -3.49 -0.46 -0.84
N GLN A 54 -3.20 -0.94 0.38
CA GLN A 54 -2.18 -1.96 0.59
C GLN A 54 -2.64 -3.31 0.03
N ALA A 55 -3.90 -3.70 0.25
CA ALA A 55 -4.45 -4.95 -0.28
C ALA A 55 -4.44 -4.95 -1.82
N THR A 56 -4.87 -3.86 -2.46
CA THR A 56 -4.80 -3.74 -3.93
C THR A 56 -3.36 -3.79 -4.43
N PHE A 57 -2.43 -3.12 -3.74
CA PHE A 57 -1.02 -3.13 -4.13
C PHE A 57 -0.38 -4.52 -4.06
N PHE A 58 -0.55 -5.23 -2.94
CA PHE A 58 -0.04 -6.59 -2.80
C PHE A 58 -0.71 -7.55 -3.78
N PHE A 59 -2.03 -7.41 -3.99
CA PHE A 59 -2.74 -8.20 -4.99
C PHE A 59 -2.17 -8.00 -6.38
N SER A 60 -1.93 -6.75 -6.80
CA SER A 60 -1.32 -6.45 -8.10
C SER A 60 0.08 -7.05 -8.24
N ILE A 61 0.93 -6.93 -7.21
CA ILE A 61 2.27 -7.51 -7.24
C ILE A 61 2.20 -9.03 -7.38
N PHE A 62 1.44 -9.70 -6.52
CA PHE A 62 1.35 -11.16 -6.55
C PHE A 62 0.64 -11.67 -7.80
N ALA A 63 -0.37 -10.95 -8.32
CA ALA A 63 -1.02 -11.29 -9.58
C ALA A 63 -0.04 -11.23 -10.76
N VAL A 64 0.83 -10.23 -10.80
CA VAL A 64 1.89 -10.11 -11.82
C VAL A 64 2.91 -11.25 -11.67
N VAL A 65 3.33 -11.57 -10.45
CA VAL A 65 4.23 -12.70 -10.20
C VAL A 65 3.59 -14.02 -10.66
N LEU A 66 2.34 -14.28 -10.28
CA LEU A 66 1.59 -15.48 -10.68
C LEU A 66 1.42 -15.55 -12.21
N PHE A 67 1.22 -14.42 -12.88
CA PHE A 67 1.14 -14.35 -14.34
C PHE A 67 2.47 -14.72 -15.01
N PHE A 68 3.60 -14.20 -14.51
CA PHE A 68 4.91 -14.59 -15.07
C PHE A 68 5.24 -16.06 -14.76
N VAL A 69 4.95 -16.53 -13.55
CA VAL A 69 5.14 -17.93 -13.18
C VAL A 69 4.31 -18.86 -14.06
N SER A 70 3.07 -18.50 -14.39
CA SER A 70 2.23 -19.32 -15.28
C SER A 70 2.72 -19.30 -16.73
N LEU A 71 3.29 -18.19 -17.21
CA LEU A 71 3.91 -18.10 -18.54
C LEU A 71 5.15 -18.99 -18.68
N PHE A 72 6.01 -19.02 -17.66
CA PHE A 72 7.26 -19.79 -17.68
C PHE A 72 7.16 -21.16 -17.02
N ALA A 73 5.96 -21.60 -16.62
CA ALA A 73 5.74 -22.83 -15.87
C ALA A 73 6.37 -24.05 -16.56
N ASN A 74 6.18 -24.18 -17.88
CA ASN A 74 6.75 -25.27 -18.67
C ASN A 74 8.30 -25.26 -18.66
N ASP A 75 8.92 -24.07 -18.74
CA ASP A 75 10.37 -23.94 -18.80
C ASP A 75 11.04 -24.25 -17.45
N ILE A 76 10.32 -24.05 -16.34
CA ILE A 76 10.77 -24.34 -14.97
C ILE A 76 10.33 -25.73 -14.48
N GLY A 77 9.80 -26.58 -15.36
CA GLY A 77 9.39 -27.95 -15.03
C GLY A 77 8.14 -28.04 -14.14
N LEU A 78 7.37 -26.95 -14.03
CA LEU A 78 6.06 -26.94 -13.40
C LEU A 78 5.00 -27.24 -14.45
N ASN A 79 4.16 -28.26 -14.19
CA ASN A 79 3.01 -28.53 -15.05
C ASN A 79 2.12 -27.28 -15.12
N LEU A 80 1.72 -26.88 -16.33
CA LEU A 80 0.85 -25.72 -16.50
C LEU A 80 -0.43 -25.94 -15.68
N PRO A 81 -0.79 -25.00 -14.78
CA PRO A 81 -1.99 -25.16 -13.98
C PRO A 81 -3.22 -25.16 -14.89
N THR A 82 -4.10 -26.16 -14.73
CA THR A 82 -5.40 -26.20 -15.41
C THR A 82 -6.19 -24.92 -15.11
N GLY A 83 -7.10 -24.50 -15.98
CA GLY A 83 -7.90 -23.27 -15.76
C GLY A 83 -8.59 -23.19 -14.38
N SER A 84 -8.97 -24.34 -13.80
CA SER A 84 -9.49 -24.43 -12.43
C SER A 84 -8.45 -24.14 -11.35
N GLN A 85 -7.19 -24.56 -11.53
CA GLN A 85 -6.09 -24.30 -10.61
C GLN A 85 -5.63 -22.84 -10.65
N VAL A 86 -5.70 -22.22 -11.83
CA VAL A 86 -5.43 -20.78 -11.95
C VAL A 86 -6.45 -19.98 -11.13
N ALA A 87 -7.74 -20.33 -11.21
CA ALA A 87 -8.78 -19.65 -10.45
C ALA A 87 -8.57 -19.77 -8.92
N THR A 88 -8.18 -20.95 -8.41
CA THR A 88 -7.90 -21.14 -6.98
C THR A 88 -6.71 -20.32 -6.52
N LEU A 89 -5.63 -20.25 -7.31
CA LEU A 89 -4.45 -19.43 -6.99
C LEU A 89 -4.78 -17.94 -6.90
N TYR A 90 -5.65 -17.42 -7.77
CA TYR A 90 -6.08 -16.02 -7.69
C TYR A 90 -6.97 -15.75 -6.46
N LEU A 91 -7.82 -16.70 -6.06
CA LEU A 91 -8.62 -16.58 -4.82
C LEU A 91 -7.75 -16.59 -3.57
N GLU A 92 -6.76 -17.49 -3.52
CA GLU A 92 -5.75 -17.53 -2.45
C GLU A 92 -4.95 -16.23 -2.40
N ASN A 93 -4.58 -15.69 -3.57
CA ASN A 93 -3.90 -14.39 -3.65
C ASN A 93 -4.73 -13.25 -3.03
N VAL A 94 -6.06 -13.23 -3.22
CA VAL A 94 -6.92 -12.25 -2.54
C VAL A 94 -6.77 -12.35 -1.02
N LEU A 95 -6.83 -13.57 -0.47
CA LEU A 95 -6.68 -13.79 0.98
C LEU A 95 -5.31 -13.34 1.49
N VAL A 96 -4.23 -13.76 0.82
CA VAL A 96 -2.86 -13.38 1.18
C VAL A 96 -2.69 -11.85 1.12
N SER A 97 -3.17 -11.22 0.06
CA SER A 97 -3.07 -9.77 -0.13
C SER A 97 -3.84 -8.98 0.91
N VAL A 98 -5.01 -9.46 1.32
CA VAL A 98 -5.79 -8.85 2.41
C VAL A 98 -5.07 -9.01 3.75
N LEU A 99 -4.50 -10.18 4.05
CA LEU A 99 -3.75 -10.42 5.29
C LEU A 99 -2.50 -9.52 5.38
N PHE A 100 -1.73 -9.41 4.29
CA PHE A 100 -0.59 -8.49 4.21
C PHE A 100 -1.05 -7.03 4.33
N GLY A 101 -2.12 -6.65 3.64
CA GLY A 101 -2.74 -5.33 3.74
C GLY A 101 -3.17 -4.97 5.16
N LEU A 102 -3.74 -5.93 5.89
CA LEU A 102 -4.11 -5.79 7.30
C LEU A 102 -2.87 -5.60 8.18
N ALA A 103 -1.86 -6.45 8.04
CA ALA A 103 -0.63 -6.37 8.84
C ALA A 103 0.07 -5.01 8.68
N VAL A 104 0.22 -4.54 7.44
CA VAL A 104 0.84 -3.24 7.15
C VAL A 104 -0.03 -2.08 7.65
N SER A 105 -1.35 -2.13 7.42
CA SER A 105 -2.27 -1.08 7.89
C SER A 105 -2.31 -0.99 9.41
N PHE A 106 -2.19 -2.12 10.09
CA PHE A 106 -2.11 -2.18 11.54
C PHE A 106 -0.79 -1.59 12.05
N ASN A 107 0.34 -1.89 11.39
CA ASN A 107 1.62 -1.27 11.72
C ASN A 107 1.56 0.26 11.56
N ILE A 108 0.98 0.76 10.46
CA ILE A 108 0.76 2.20 10.23
C ILE A 108 -0.09 2.80 11.36
N LEU A 109 -1.17 2.12 11.77
CA LEU A 109 -2.01 2.58 12.87
C LEU A 109 -1.27 2.61 14.21
N GLN A 110 -0.44 1.61 14.51
CA GLN A 110 0.38 1.61 15.72
C GLN A 110 1.40 2.74 15.71
N VAL A 111 2.10 2.95 14.60
CA VAL A 111 3.08 4.04 14.44
C VAL A 111 2.38 5.39 14.60
N LYS A 112 1.20 5.56 14.00
CA LYS A 112 0.36 6.75 14.16
C LYS A 112 0.04 7.03 15.63
N LYS A 113 -0.45 6.02 16.35
CA LYS A 113 -0.81 6.13 17.77
C LYS A 113 0.40 6.44 18.65
N LYS A 114 1.51 5.73 18.46
CA LYS A 114 2.75 5.93 19.23
C LYS A 114 3.31 7.35 19.07
N ASN A 115 3.22 7.93 17.88
CA ASN A 115 3.84 9.21 17.56
C ASN A 115 2.86 10.39 17.52
N LYS A 116 1.60 10.17 17.97
CA LYS A 116 0.53 11.18 18.02
C LYS A 116 0.45 11.98 16.72
N ILE A 117 0.40 11.28 15.59
CA ILE A 117 0.34 11.91 14.27
C ILE A 117 -1.11 12.40 14.05
N PRO A 118 -1.32 13.69 13.73
CA PRO A 118 -2.65 14.25 13.55
C PRO A 118 -3.37 13.63 12.35
N ASN A 119 -4.70 13.63 12.40
CA ASN A 119 -5.51 13.22 11.26
C ASN A 119 -5.39 14.23 10.11
N TRP A 120 -5.66 13.79 8.88
CA TRP A 120 -5.67 14.70 7.72
C TRP A 120 -6.58 15.93 7.91
N ALA A 121 -7.66 15.82 8.67
CA ALA A 121 -8.56 16.96 8.96
C ALA A 121 -7.95 17.97 9.96
N GLU A 122 -7.05 17.51 10.84
CA GLU A 122 -6.41 18.31 11.89
C GLU A 122 -5.16 19.05 11.38
N ILE A 123 -4.62 18.64 10.23
CA ILE A 123 -3.52 19.34 9.56
C ILE A 123 -4.10 20.60 8.89
N ASN A 124 -4.14 21.69 9.64
CA ASN A 124 -4.41 23.05 9.15
C ASN A 124 -3.21 23.93 9.55
N ASP A 125 -2.95 25.00 8.79
CA ASP A 125 -1.86 25.97 9.03
C ASP A 125 -1.83 26.48 10.48
#